data_AF-A0A1H0DEW1-F1
#
_entry.id   AF-A0A1H0DEW1-F1
#
_cell.length_a   1.000
_cell.length_b   1.000
_cell.length_c   1.000
_cell.angle_alpha   90.00
_cell.angle_beta   90.00
_cell.angle_gamma   90.00
#
_symmetry.space_group_name_H-M   'P 1'
#
loop_
_entity.id
_entity.type
_entity.pdbx_description
1 polymer ?
#
loop_
_entity_poly.entity_id
_entity_poly.type
_entity_poly.pdbx_seq_one_letter_code
_entity_poly.pdbx_strand_id
1 'polypeptide(L)'
;MVLDFDGLQVEVCHSKLELSIGWDTIDTAATITGWEWFELTPQWSHSDERLARFAGQELREVALLEWRPADRDLAAGTVAVEFAFAEGCLRIVNGLDENRIVQTEVNQLRRPMLFAVLSALASARGG
;
A
#
# COMPACT_ATOMS: atom_id res chain seq x y z
N MET A 1 7.37 0.65 -0.07
CA MET A 1 6.62 1.36 -1.12
C MET A 1 6.01 2.59 -0.48
N VAL A 2 6.01 3.73 -1.17
CA VAL A 2 5.41 4.97 -0.68
C VAL A 2 4.23 5.34 -1.57
N LEU A 3 3.08 5.60 -0.95
CA LEU A 3 1.89 6.14 -1.61
C LEU A 3 1.70 7.59 -1.15
N ASP A 4 1.41 8.48 -2.09
CA ASP A 4 1.13 9.89 -1.80
C ASP A 4 -0.37 10.17 -1.96
N PHE A 5 -0.96 10.76 -0.93
CA PHE A 5 -2.35 11.17 -0.88
C PHE A 5 -2.43 12.66 -0.59
N ASP A 6 -2.36 13.48 -1.64
CA ASP A 6 -2.39 14.95 -1.54
C ASP A 6 -1.31 15.48 -0.57
N GLY A 7 -0.09 14.96 -0.70
CA GLY A 7 1.05 15.32 0.13
C GLY A 7 1.16 14.58 1.46
N LEU A 8 0.16 13.76 1.85
CA LEU A 8 0.29 12.80 2.94
C LEU A 8 0.93 11.51 2.42
N GLN A 9 2.12 11.18 2.89
CA GLN A 9 2.85 10.00 2.46
C GLN A 9 2.62 8.83 3.41
N VAL A 10 2.26 7.69 2.83
CA VAL A 10 2.14 6.41 3.55
C VAL A 10 3.18 5.45 3.03
N GLU A 11 4.10 5.05 3.89
CA GLU A 11 5.03 3.97 3.63
C GLU A 11 4.40 2.63 4.04
N VAL A 12 4.43 1.66 3.14
CA VAL A 12 4.09 0.26 3.43
C VAL A 12 5.28 -0.62 3.10
N CYS A 13 5.71 -1.43 4.05
CA CYS A 13 6.83 -2.34 3.88
C CYS A 13 6.49 -3.72 4.44
N HIS A 14 6.53 -4.72 3.57
CA HIS A 14 6.53 -6.12 3.98
C HIS A 14 7.96 -6.63 4.02
N SER A 15 8.32 -7.29 5.12
CA SER A 15 9.61 -7.99 5.27
C SER A 15 9.32 -9.41 5.75
N LYS A 16 9.53 -10.40 4.88
CA LYS A 16 9.19 -11.82 5.09
C LYS A 16 7.74 -12.04 5.54
N LEU A 17 7.46 -12.02 6.84
CA LEU A 17 6.11 -12.21 7.42
C LEU A 17 5.63 -11.00 8.23
N GLU A 18 6.43 -9.93 8.28
CA GLU A 18 6.14 -8.71 9.02
C GLU A 18 5.61 -7.62 8.10
N LEU A 19 4.82 -6.71 8.66
CA LEU A 19 4.29 -5.52 8.02
C LEU A 19 4.65 -4.31 8.89
N SER A 20 5.31 -3.31 8.30
CA SER A 20 5.44 -1.98 8.87
C SER A 20 4.68 -0.96 8.01
N ILE A 21 4.06 0.00 8.70
CA ILE A 21 3.38 1.14 8.08
C ILE A 21 3.90 2.41 8.75
N GLY A 22 4.38 3.35 7.94
CA GLY A 22 4.89 4.65 8.36
C GLY A 22 4.12 5.78 7.68
N TRP A 23 4.11 6.96 8.30
CA TRP A 23 3.48 8.17 7.75
C TRP A 23 4.49 9.31 7.75
N ASP A 24 4.67 9.94 6.60
CA ASP A 24 5.54 11.11 6.40
C ASP A 24 6.98 10.89 6.92
N THR A 25 7.46 9.64 6.89
CA THR A 25 8.79 9.25 7.40
C THR A 25 9.88 9.16 6.33
N ILE A 26 9.51 9.09 5.05
CA ILE A 26 10.43 8.82 3.95
C ILE A 26 10.57 10.05 3.05
N ASP A 27 11.80 10.54 2.90
CA ASP A 27 12.13 11.55 1.89
C ASP A 27 12.35 10.88 0.53
N THR A 28 11.35 10.95 -0.35
CA THR A 28 11.43 10.39 -1.72
C THR A 28 12.22 11.25 -2.70
N ALA A 29 12.67 12.45 -2.30
CA ALA A 29 13.60 13.28 -3.07
C ALA A 29 15.07 12.94 -2.74
N ALA A 30 15.33 12.29 -1.61
CA ALA A 30 16.67 11.85 -1.24
C ALA A 30 17.16 10.68 -2.10
N THR A 31 18.43 10.72 -2.51
CA THR A 31 19.10 9.57 -3.14
C THR A 31 19.11 8.40 -2.17
N ILE A 32 18.76 7.20 -2.66
CA ILE A 32 18.83 5.99 -1.85
C ILE A 32 20.32 5.63 -1.62
N THR A 33 20.72 5.52 -0.36
CA THR A 33 22.09 5.20 0.09
C THR A 33 22.12 3.87 0.86
N GLY A 34 23.29 3.29 1.08
CA GLY A 34 23.46 1.99 1.77
C GLY A 34 23.37 0.76 0.86
N TRP A 35 23.21 0.99 -0.45
CA TRP A 35 23.14 -0.04 -1.51
C TRP A 35 24.34 0.01 -2.44
N GLU A 36 25.39 0.77 -2.11
CA GLU A 36 26.57 0.99 -2.96
C GLU A 36 27.39 -0.29 -3.18
N TRP A 37 27.20 -1.29 -2.31
CA TRP A 37 27.83 -2.61 -2.40
C TRP A 37 27.11 -3.55 -3.37
N PHE A 38 25.91 -3.20 -3.83
CA PHE A 38 25.11 -4.00 -4.74
C PHE A 38 25.14 -3.36 -6.14
N GLU A 39 25.35 -4.17 -7.18
CA GLU A 39 25.53 -3.67 -8.56
C GLU A 39 24.31 -2.89 -9.11
N LEU A 40 23.15 -3.05 -8.47
CA LEU A 40 21.91 -2.37 -8.81
C LEU A 40 21.46 -1.48 -7.64
N THR A 41 22.00 -0.27 -7.56
CA THR A 41 21.48 0.73 -6.62
C THR A 41 20.04 1.08 -6.99
N PRO A 42 19.06 0.87 -6.09
CA PRO A 42 17.66 1.19 -6.38
C PRO A 42 17.49 2.69 -6.59
N GLN A 43 16.52 3.05 -7.44
CA GLN A 43 16.11 4.43 -7.69
C GLN A 43 14.61 4.57 -7.40
N TRP A 44 14.21 5.75 -6.94
CA TRP A 44 12.79 6.08 -6.82
C TRP A 44 12.13 6.07 -8.20
N SER A 45 11.03 5.33 -8.32
CA SER A 45 10.12 5.45 -9.46
C SER A 45 8.86 6.17 -8.99
N HIS A 46 8.50 7.25 -9.66
CA HIS A 46 7.32 8.06 -9.33
C HIS A 46 6.05 7.60 -10.07
N SER A 47 6.13 6.55 -10.88
CA SER A 47 5.01 6.08 -11.67
C SER A 47 5.00 4.56 -11.77
N ASP A 48 3.86 3.96 -11.43
CA ASP A 48 3.52 2.57 -11.74
C ASP A 48 2.18 2.59 -12.48
N GLU A 49 2.15 2.05 -13.71
CA GLU A 49 0.95 2.05 -14.55
C GLU A 49 -0.26 1.40 -13.87
N ARG A 50 -0.01 0.45 -12.95
CA ARG A 50 -1.06 -0.20 -12.14
C ARG A 50 -1.72 0.77 -11.15
N LEU A 51 -1.11 1.91 -10.87
CA LEU A 51 -1.67 2.92 -9.96
C LEU A 51 -2.41 4.03 -10.71
N ALA A 52 -2.21 4.14 -12.03
CA ALA A 52 -2.76 5.24 -12.84
C ALA A 52 -4.28 5.41 -12.71
N ARG A 53 -5.03 4.30 -12.59
CA ARG A 53 -6.49 4.35 -12.40
C ARG A 53 -6.92 5.04 -11.12
N PHE A 54 -6.13 4.97 -10.05
CA PHE A 54 -6.48 5.51 -8.74
C PHE A 54 -6.03 6.96 -8.53
N ALA A 55 -5.16 7.47 -9.41
CA ALA A 55 -4.66 8.84 -9.32
C ALA A 55 -5.82 9.85 -9.41
N GLY A 56 -5.88 10.78 -8.46
CA GLY A 56 -6.94 11.78 -8.35
C GLY A 56 -8.27 11.28 -7.76
N GLN A 57 -8.39 9.99 -7.42
CA GLN A 57 -9.55 9.49 -6.69
C GLN A 57 -9.44 9.76 -5.19
N GLU A 58 -10.58 10.02 -4.55
CA GLU A 58 -10.67 10.13 -3.10
C GLU A 58 -10.51 8.75 -2.44
N LEU A 59 -9.60 8.66 -1.46
CA LEU A 59 -9.45 7.50 -0.59
C LEU A 59 -10.62 7.45 0.39
N ARG A 60 -11.43 6.39 0.32
CA ARG A 60 -12.66 6.24 1.13
C ARG A 60 -12.43 5.46 2.41
N GLU A 61 -11.59 4.43 2.34
CA GLU A 61 -11.36 3.50 3.44
C GLU A 61 -9.96 2.90 3.33
N VAL A 62 -9.36 2.61 4.48
CA VAL A 62 -8.16 1.78 4.59
C VAL A 62 -8.48 0.59 5.48
N ALA A 63 -8.08 -0.61 5.07
CA ALA A 63 -8.33 -1.83 5.83
C ALA A 63 -7.10 -2.73 5.89
N LEU A 64 -6.98 -3.46 7.01
CA LEU A 64 -6.01 -4.55 7.16
C LEU A 64 -6.73 -5.88 6.96
N LEU A 65 -6.23 -6.67 6.01
CA LEU A 65 -6.83 -7.94 5.60
C LEU A 65 -5.86 -9.08 5.86
N GLU A 66 -6.25 -10.04 6.69
CA GLU A 66 -5.43 -11.23 6.95
C GLU A 66 -5.57 -12.25 5.82
N TRP A 67 -4.44 -12.76 5.33
CA TRP A 67 -4.40 -13.84 4.35
C TRP A 67 -4.73 -15.19 5.02
N ARG A 68 -5.90 -15.73 4.68
CA ARG A 68 -6.39 -17.02 5.20
C ARG A 68 -6.74 -17.96 4.05
N PRO A 69 -5.74 -18.61 3.44
CA PRO A 69 -5.96 -19.57 2.36
C PRO A 69 -6.61 -20.85 2.89
N ALA A 70 -7.36 -21.55 2.04
CA ALA A 70 -7.97 -22.83 2.37
C ALA A 70 -6.92 -23.96 2.45
N ASP A 71 -5.89 -23.88 1.62
CA ASP A 71 -4.77 -24.82 1.57
C ASP A 71 -3.52 -24.28 2.27
N ARG A 72 -2.53 -25.13 2.46
CA ARG A 72 -1.25 -24.76 3.09
C ARG A 72 -0.51 -23.73 2.21
N ASP A 73 -0.26 -22.56 2.79
CA ASP A 73 0.46 -21.45 2.17
C ASP A 73 1.48 -20.88 3.18
N LEU A 74 2.66 -20.49 2.69
CA LEU A 74 3.72 -19.92 3.52
C LEU A 74 3.38 -18.50 4.01
N ALA A 75 2.56 -17.75 3.27
CA ALA A 75 2.14 -16.41 3.63
C ALA A 75 0.88 -16.42 4.53
N ALA A 76 0.36 -17.58 4.93
CA ALA A 76 -0.84 -17.65 5.78
C ALA A 76 -0.65 -16.85 7.08
N GLY A 77 -1.63 -16.01 7.41
CA GLY A 77 -1.59 -15.09 8.55
C GLY A 77 -0.89 -13.75 8.29
N THR A 78 -0.25 -13.56 7.13
CA THR A 78 0.26 -12.25 6.74
C THR A 78 -0.88 -11.27 6.50
N VAL A 79 -0.60 -9.98 6.67
CA VAL A 79 -1.59 -8.91 6.55
C VAL A 79 -1.35 -8.14 5.26
N ALA A 80 -2.40 -7.91 4.49
CA ALA A 80 -2.40 -6.97 3.38
C ALA A 80 -3.00 -5.63 3.81
N VAL A 81 -2.54 -4.54 3.19
CA VAL A 81 -3.14 -3.21 3.33
C VAL A 81 -4.00 -2.94 2.10
N GLU A 82 -5.29 -2.68 2.31
CA GLU A 82 -6.24 -2.30 1.27
C GLU A 82 -6.55 -0.80 1.36
N PHE A 83 -6.45 -0.10 0.23
CA PHE A 83 -6.92 1.27 0.03
C PHE A 83 -8.13 1.22 -0.91
N ALA A 84 -9.28 1.63 -0.42
CA ALA A 84 -10.53 1.60 -1.18
C ALA A 84 -10.85 2.98 -1.77
N PHE A 85 -11.18 2.98 -3.05
CA PHE A 85 -11.57 4.15 -3.83
C PHE A 85 -12.97 3.95 -4.43
N ALA A 86 -13.47 4.95 -5.14
CA ALA A 86 -14.77 4.87 -5.81
C ALA A 86 -14.82 3.75 -6.85
N GLU A 87 -13.74 3.57 -7.61
CA GLU A 87 -13.71 2.67 -8.76
C GLU A 87 -13.04 1.31 -8.47
N GLY A 88 -12.66 1.03 -7.23
CA GLY A 88 -12.02 -0.23 -6.87
C GLY A 88 -11.13 -0.13 -5.65
N CYS A 89 -10.35 -1.18 -5.42
CA CYS A 89 -9.42 -1.26 -4.30
C CYS A 89 -8.01 -1.57 -4.80
N LEU A 90 -7.04 -0.87 -4.21
CA LEU A 90 -5.62 -1.17 -4.29
C LEU A 90 -5.24 -2.00 -3.07
N ARG A 91 -4.69 -3.21 -3.28
CA ARG A 91 -4.13 -4.03 -2.20
C ARG A 91 -2.63 -4.12 -2.33
N ILE A 92 -1.96 -3.94 -1.21
CA ILE A 92 -0.55 -4.24 -1.05
C ILE A 92 -0.47 -5.51 -0.22
N VAL A 93 -0.05 -6.59 -0.86
CA VAL A 93 0.06 -7.91 -0.24
C VAL A 93 1.52 -8.27 -0.01
N ASN A 94 1.76 -9.16 0.94
CA ASN A 94 3.08 -9.69 1.22
C ASN A 94 3.54 -10.63 0.08
N GLY A 95 4.66 -10.28 -0.57
CA GLY A 95 5.33 -11.08 -1.60
C GLY A 95 6.50 -11.93 -1.10
N LEU A 96 6.56 -12.21 0.21
CA LEU A 96 7.60 -12.98 0.93
C LEU A 96 8.99 -12.33 1.05
N ASP A 97 9.23 -11.19 0.42
CA ASP A 97 10.28 -10.23 0.80
C ASP A 97 10.05 -8.85 0.17
N GLU A 98 8.83 -8.63 -0.33
CA GLU A 98 8.50 -7.48 -1.16
C GLU A 98 7.04 -7.10 -1.01
N ASN A 99 6.75 -5.86 -1.38
CA ASN A 99 5.38 -5.41 -1.56
C ASN A 99 4.88 -5.83 -2.94
N ARG A 100 3.76 -6.54 -2.99
CA ARG A 100 3.10 -6.86 -4.25
C ARG A 100 1.79 -6.10 -4.39
N ILE A 101 1.61 -5.45 -5.54
CA ILE A 101 0.38 -4.73 -5.89
C ILE A 101 -0.64 -5.70 -6.49
N VAL A 102 -1.88 -5.65 -5.98
CA VAL A 102 -3.05 -6.34 -6.52
C VAL A 102 -4.21 -5.34 -6.63
N GLN A 103 -4.83 -5.26 -7.80
CA GLN A 103 -6.03 -4.46 -8.00
C GLN A 103 -7.27 -5.34 -7.94
N THR A 104 -8.35 -4.80 -7.37
CA THR A 104 -9.65 -5.46 -7.41
C THR A 104 -10.77 -4.48 -7.73
N GLU A 105 -11.82 -4.98 -8.39
CA GLU A 105 -13.06 -4.25 -8.63
C GLU A 105 -13.96 -4.26 -7.38
N VAL A 106 -14.98 -3.39 -7.37
CA VAL A 106 -15.94 -3.23 -6.27
C VAL A 106 -16.91 -4.43 -6.21
N ASN A 107 -16.47 -5.61 -5.74
CA ASN A 107 -17.32 -6.66 -5.13
C ASN A 107 -16.56 -7.98 -4.85
N GLN A 108 -15.62 -8.00 -3.90
CA GLN A 108 -15.17 -9.28 -3.35
C GLN A 108 -15.30 -9.28 -1.82
N LEU A 109 -16.07 -10.26 -1.33
CA LEU A 109 -16.44 -10.48 0.07
C LEU A 109 -15.29 -10.15 1.04
N ARG A 110 -15.48 -9.10 1.84
CA ARG A 110 -14.51 -8.63 2.83
C ARG A 110 -14.68 -9.41 4.13
N ARG A 111 -13.57 -9.90 4.69
CA ARG A 111 -13.48 -10.25 6.12
C ARG A 111 -12.36 -9.39 6.74
N PRO A 112 -12.63 -8.12 7.06
CA PRO A 112 -11.64 -7.23 7.65
C PRO A 112 -11.33 -7.66 9.09
N MET A 113 -10.07 -7.55 9.49
CA MET A 113 -9.69 -7.58 10.90
C MET A 113 -9.92 -6.18 11.46
N LEU A 114 -10.97 -6.01 12.28
CA LEU A 114 -11.33 -4.86 13.12
C LEU A 114 -11.10 -3.44 12.53
N PHE A 115 -12.21 -2.74 12.25
CA PHE A 115 -12.31 -1.35 11.76
C PHE A 115 -11.32 -0.37 12.41
N ALA A 116 -10.30 0.05 11.65
CA ALA A 116 -9.69 1.36 11.79
C ALA A 116 -10.09 2.20 10.58
N VAL A 117 -11.26 2.85 10.65
CA VAL A 117 -11.62 3.88 9.68
C VAL A 117 -10.78 5.10 10.03
N LEU A 118 -9.58 5.17 9.46
CA LEU A 118 -8.90 6.44 9.31
C LEU A 118 -9.58 7.14 8.14
N SER A 119 -10.64 7.92 8.44
CA SER A 119 -11.14 8.91 7.48
C SER A 119 -10.00 9.89 7.23
N ALA A 120 -9.29 9.72 6.11
CA ALA A 120 -8.45 10.78 5.57
C ALA A 120 -9.41 11.93 5.22
N LEU A 121 -9.46 12.95 6.08
CA LEU A 121 -10.22 14.17 5.83
C LEU A 121 -9.54 14.93 4.68
N ALA A 122 -9.85 14.57 3.44
CA ALA A 122 -9.68 15.48 2.32
C ALA A 122 -11.00 16.25 2.14
N SER A 123 -11.24 17.23 3.02
CA SER A 123 -12.28 18.24 2.77
C SER A 123 -11.67 19.64 2.69
N ALA A 124 -11.60 20.09 1.45
CA ALA A 124 -11.74 21.45 0.94
C ALA A 124 -10.74 22.54 1.39
N ARG A 125 -10.05 23.12 0.40
CA ARG A 125 -10.05 24.57 0.17
C ARG A 125 -9.59 24.96 -1.25
N GLY A 126 -10.50 25.64 -1.97
CA GLY A 126 -10.15 26.87 -2.68
C GLY A 126 -10.03 26.80 -4.21
N GLY A 127 -11.15 27.08 -4.87
CA GLY A 127 -11.23 27.62 -6.23
C GLY A 127 -12.51 28.42 -6.37
#